data_AF-A0A6J4HYN9-F1
#
_entry.id   AF-A0A6J4HYN9-F1
#
_cell.length_a   1.000
_cell.length_b   1.000
_cell.length_c   1.000
_cell.angle_alpha   90.00
_cell.angle_beta   90.00
_cell.angle_gamma   90.00
#
_symmetry.space_group_name_H-M   'P 1'
#
loop_
_entity.id
_entity.type
_entity.pdbx_description
1 polymer ?
#
loop_
_entity_poly.entity_id
_entity_poly.type
_entity_poly.pdbx_seq_one_letter_code
_entity_poly.pdbx_strand_id
1 'polypeptide(L)'
;MAKQSKPQRETIERVMREFKEGELETSRGTPVRSQRQAVAIALHEAGASRDETPARNRQNLRRTKAREQDSGQSKAALMAEARRRNIPGRSSMDKAALVRALNAH
;
A
#
# COMPACT_ATOMS: atom_id res chain seq x y z
N MET A 1 -25.12 -9.32 2.54
CA MET A 1 -23.91 -8.54 2.22
C MET A 1 -22.80 -9.52 1.86
N ALA A 2 -22.14 -9.36 0.71
CA ALA A 2 -20.92 -10.12 0.46
C ALA A 2 -19.88 -9.72 1.52
N LYS A 3 -19.29 -10.72 2.19
CA LYS A 3 -18.22 -10.48 3.17
C LYS A 3 -17.02 -9.91 2.41
N GLN A 4 -16.33 -8.95 3.02
CA GLN A 4 -15.10 -8.38 2.44
C GLN A 4 -14.09 -9.50 2.16
N SER A 5 -13.43 -9.42 1.02
CA SER A 5 -12.38 -10.37 0.66
C SER A 5 -11.15 -10.23 1.58
N LYS A 6 -10.32 -11.28 1.67
CA LYS A 6 -9.10 -11.25 2.49
C LYS A 6 -8.19 -10.03 2.19
N PRO A 7 -7.91 -9.67 0.92
CA PRO A 7 -7.09 -8.50 0.61
C PRO A 7 -7.68 -7.17 1.11
N GLN A 8 -9.01 -7.05 1.09
CA GLN A 8 -9.71 -5.85 1.59
C GLN A 8 -9.61 -5.74 3.10
N ARG A 9 -9.77 -6.87 3.81
CA ARG A 9 -9.60 -6.94 5.27
C ARG A 9 -8.19 -6.54 5.70
N GLU A 10 -7.17 -7.05 5.04
CA GLU A 10 -5.76 -6.72 5.35
C GLU A 10 -5.50 -5.21 5.21
N THR A 11 -6.04 -4.58 4.17
CA THR A 11 -5.91 -3.13 3.98
C THR A 11 -6.66 -2.35 5.06
N ILE A 12 -7.87 -2.78 5.43
CA ILE A 12 -8.62 -2.17 6.54
C ILE A 12 -7.82 -2.29 7.85
N GLU A 13 -7.32 -3.49 8.16
CA GLU A 13 -6.54 -3.76 9.36
C GLU A 13 -5.25 -2.92 9.41
N ARG A 14 -4.56 -2.74 8.27
CA ARG A 14 -3.40 -1.85 8.17
C ARG A 14 -3.75 -0.40 8.49
N VAL A 15 -4.73 0.18 7.79
CA VAL A 15 -5.13 1.58 8.00
C VAL A 15 -5.57 1.82 9.44
N MET A 16 -6.33 0.88 10.02
CA MET A 16 -6.79 1.01 11.40
C MET A 16 -5.67 0.87 12.43
N ARG A 17 -4.61 0.11 12.11
CA ARG A 17 -3.39 0.05 12.93
C ARG A 17 -2.63 1.37 12.86
N GLU A 18 -2.41 1.92 11.67
CA GLU A 18 -1.78 3.24 11.49
C GLU A 18 -2.55 4.34 12.25
N PHE A 19 -3.89 4.30 12.22
CA PHE A 19 -4.71 5.23 13.00
C PHE A 19 -4.50 5.04 14.51
N LYS A 20 -4.47 3.79 14.99
CA LYS A 20 -4.23 3.47 16.40
C LYS A 20 -2.84 3.92 16.87
N GLU A 21 -1.85 3.85 15.99
CA GLU A 21 -0.46 4.28 16.23
C GLU A 21 -0.29 5.81 16.08
N GLY A 22 -1.31 6.51 15.55
CA GLY A 22 -1.26 7.96 15.31
C GLY A 22 -0.52 8.37 14.04
N GLU A 23 -0.21 7.40 13.17
CA GLU A 23 0.56 7.57 11.94
C GLU A 23 -0.33 7.75 10.70
N LEU A 24 -1.64 7.52 10.81
CA LEU A 24 -2.54 7.73 9.68
C LEU A 24 -2.67 9.22 9.36
N GLU A 25 -2.29 9.61 8.15
CA GLU A 25 -2.36 10.99 7.67
C GLU A 25 -3.38 11.17 6.54
N THR A 26 -3.87 12.41 6.40
CA THR A 26 -4.62 12.80 5.20
C THR A 26 -3.68 12.96 4.02
N SER A 27 -4.23 13.09 2.80
CA SER A 27 -3.46 13.42 1.59
C SER A 27 -2.67 14.73 1.68
N ARG A 28 -2.95 15.60 2.67
CA ARG A 28 -2.23 16.85 2.93
C ARG A 28 -1.14 16.71 4.02
N GLY A 29 -0.87 15.50 4.50
CA GLY A 29 0.13 15.24 5.56
C GLY A 29 -0.33 15.66 6.96
N THR A 30 -1.64 15.81 7.18
CA THR A 30 -2.18 16.14 8.50
C THR A 30 -2.65 14.86 9.20
N PRO A 31 -2.31 14.63 10.48
CA PRO A 31 -2.76 13.43 11.20
C PRO A 31 -4.28 13.32 11.27
N VAL A 32 -4.81 12.11 11.05
CA VAL A 32 -6.23 11.78 11.14
C VAL A 32 -6.58 11.56 12.61
N ARG A 33 -7.43 12.42 13.16
CA ARG A 33 -7.83 12.38 14.59
C ARG A 33 -9.17 11.70 14.83
N SER A 34 -10.03 11.62 13.81
CA SER A 34 -11.38 11.07 13.95
C SER A 34 -11.42 9.61 13.51
N GLN A 35 -11.91 8.72 14.39
CA GLN A 35 -12.12 7.31 14.04
C GLN A 35 -13.07 7.14 12.85
N ARG A 36 -14.11 7.99 12.75
CA ARG A 36 -15.04 7.96 11.61
C ARG A 36 -14.32 8.24 10.28
N GLN A 37 -13.38 9.18 10.29
CA GLN A 37 -12.56 9.50 9.12
C GLN A 37 -11.59 8.36 8.80
N ALA A 38 -10.95 7.76 9.81
CA ALA A 38 -10.08 6.60 9.62
C ALA A 38 -10.83 5.41 8.98
N VAL A 39 -12.05 5.12 9.45
CA VAL A 39 -12.92 4.09 8.85
C VAL A 39 -13.27 4.42 7.40
N ALA A 40 -13.59 5.69 7.09
CA ALA A 40 -13.86 6.11 5.71
C ALA A 40 -12.64 5.92 4.79
N ILE A 41 -11.45 6.26 5.27
CA ILE A 41 -10.19 6.04 4.55
C ILE A 41 -9.95 4.54 4.35
N ALA A 42 -10.11 3.72 5.39
CA ALA A 42 -9.93 2.27 5.32
C ALA A 42 -10.86 1.63 4.27
N LEU A 43 -12.14 2.02 4.24
CA LEU A 43 -13.11 1.52 3.26
C LEU A 43 -12.79 2.01 1.85
N HIS A 44 -12.35 3.24 1.69
CA HIS A 44 -11.92 3.78 0.39
C HIS A 44 -10.69 3.04 -0.13
N GLU A 45 -9.64 2.90 0.68
CA GLU A 45 -8.39 2.22 0.30
C GLU A 45 -8.59 0.74 -0.01
N ALA A 46 -9.48 0.07 0.72
CA ALA A 46 -9.85 -1.32 0.50
C ALA A 46 -10.84 -1.52 -0.67
N GLY A 47 -11.32 -0.45 -1.32
CA GLY A 47 -12.32 -0.58 -2.38
C GLY A 47 -13.63 -1.20 -1.88
N ALA A 48 -14.04 -0.84 -0.68
CA ALA A 48 -15.22 -1.33 0.03
C ALA A 48 -16.22 -0.22 0.33
N SER A 49 -16.01 0.99 -0.21
CA SER A 49 -16.88 2.14 0.03
C SER A 49 -18.23 1.93 -0.64
N ARG A 50 -19.30 2.30 0.08
CA ARG A 50 -20.68 2.28 -0.44
C ARG A 50 -20.97 3.49 -1.32
N ASP A 51 -20.20 4.56 -1.17
CA ASP A 51 -20.36 5.82 -1.88
C ASP A 51 -19.64 5.83 -3.24
N GLU A 52 -18.92 4.75 -3.56
CA GLU A 52 -18.16 4.60 -4.80
C GLU A 52 -18.71 3.49 -5.70
N THR A 53 -18.54 3.65 -7.01
CA THR A 53 -18.91 2.63 -7.98
C THR A 53 -18.03 1.38 -7.85
N PRO A 54 -18.52 0.19 -8.25
CA PRO A 54 -17.71 -1.03 -8.23
C PRO A 54 -16.39 -0.91 -9.02
N ALA A 55 -16.40 -0.15 -10.13
CA ALA A 55 -15.20 0.10 -10.93
C ALA A 55 -14.17 0.94 -10.15
N ARG A 56 -14.63 2.00 -9.46
CA ARG A 56 -13.77 2.86 -8.65
C ARG A 56 -13.20 2.11 -7.44
N ASN A 57 -14.03 1.33 -6.76
CA ASN A 57 -13.62 0.45 -5.67
C ASN A 57 -12.50 -0.52 -6.11
N ARG A 58 -12.66 -1.21 -7.26
CA ARG A 58 -11.59 -2.08 -7.81
C ARG A 58 -10.30 -1.32 -8.10
N GLN A 59 -10.41 -0.10 -8.66
CA GLN A 59 -9.27 0.74 -8.96
C GLN A 59 -8.52 1.17 -7.69
N ASN A 60 -9.26 1.57 -6.66
CA ASN A 60 -8.69 1.98 -5.37
C ASN A 60 -7.95 0.83 -4.71
N LEU A 61 -8.58 -0.35 -4.59
CA LEU A 61 -7.93 -1.55 -4.05
C LEU A 61 -6.65 -1.89 -4.82
N ARG A 62 -6.70 -1.89 -6.16
CA ARG A 62 -5.51 -2.15 -7.00
C ARG A 62 -4.40 -1.15 -6.74
N ARG A 63 -4.73 0.15 -6.66
CA ARG A 63 -3.77 1.22 -6.40
C ARG A 63 -3.17 1.12 -4.99
N THR A 64 -3.97 0.76 -3.99
CA THR A 64 -3.51 0.56 -2.62
C THR A 64 -2.58 -0.64 -2.53
N LYS A 65 -2.93 -1.78 -3.12
CA LYS A 65 -2.08 -2.98 -3.12
C LYS A 65 -0.76 -2.75 -3.84
N ALA A 66 -0.76 -2.03 -4.96
CA ALA A 66 0.48 -1.64 -5.64
C ALA A 66 1.38 -0.76 -4.74
N ARG A 67 0.79 0.17 -3.99
CA ARG A 67 1.51 0.98 -2.99
C ARG A 67 2.03 0.13 -1.84
N GLU A 68 1.21 -0.75 -1.26
CA GLU A 68 1.63 -1.64 -0.17
C GLU A 68 2.81 -2.54 -0.58
N GLN A 69 2.82 -3.03 -1.82
CA GLN A 69 3.93 -3.81 -2.37
C GLN A 69 5.22 -2.98 -2.47
N ASP A 70 5.14 -1.73 -2.92
CA ASP A 70 6.29 -0.83 -3.04
C ASP A 70 6.78 -0.31 -1.68
N SER A 71 5.87 0.04 -0.76
CA SER A 71 6.15 0.54 0.59
C SER A 71 6.79 -0.53 1.48
N GLY A 72 6.34 -1.79 1.39
CA GLY A 72 6.84 -2.89 2.21
C GLY A 72 8.28 -3.33 1.87
N GLN A 73 8.79 -2.96 0.70
CA GLN A 73 10.15 -3.30 0.30
C GLN A 73 11.10 -2.17 0.71
N SER A 74 11.86 -2.36 1.79
CA SER A 74 12.95 -1.44 2.14
C SER A 74 13.99 -1.41 1.02
N LYS A 75 14.68 -0.28 0.82
CA LYS A 75 15.77 -0.19 -0.17
C LYS A 75 16.81 -1.29 0.07
N ALA A 76 17.06 -1.65 1.33
CA ALA A 76 17.94 -2.74 1.72
C ALA A 76 17.40 -4.12 1.32
N ALA A 77 16.11 -4.40 1.52
CA ALA A 77 15.48 -5.64 1.06
C ALA A 77 15.54 -5.78 -0.47
N LEU A 78 15.30 -4.69 -1.19
CA LEU A 78 15.44 -4.62 -2.64
C LEU A 78 16.88 -4.86 -3.09
N MET A 79 17.86 -4.27 -2.39
CA MET A 79 19.28 -4.51 -2.67
C MET A 79 19.69 -5.96 -2.39
N ALA A 80 19.19 -6.56 -1.31
CA ALA A 80 19.46 -7.94 -0.95
C ALA A 80 18.89 -8.91 -2.00
N GLU A 81 17.65 -8.67 -2.45
CA GLU A 81 17.03 -9.46 -3.51
C GLU A 81 17.76 -9.26 -4.85
N ALA A 82 18.12 -8.02 -5.21
CA ALA A 82 18.88 -7.73 -6.43
C ALA A 82 20.28 -8.39 -6.40
N ARG A 83 20.89 -8.53 -5.22
CA ARG A 83 22.13 -9.29 -5.03
C ARG A 83 21.91 -10.78 -5.25
N ARG A 84 20.82 -11.37 -4.72
CA ARG A 84 20.49 -12.80 -4.96
C ARG A 84 20.28 -13.10 -6.44
N ARG A 85 19.64 -12.19 -7.17
CA ARG A 85 19.38 -12.31 -8.61
C ARG A 85 20.55 -11.86 -9.49
N ASN A 86 21.69 -11.50 -8.91
CA ASN A 86 22.88 -11.02 -9.61
C ASN A 86 22.61 -9.86 -10.59
N ILE A 87 21.71 -8.94 -10.23
CA ILE A 87 21.39 -7.79 -11.09
C ILE A 87 22.63 -6.88 -11.23
N PRO A 88 23.10 -6.61 -12.46
CA PRO A 88 24.24 -5.72 -12.69
C PRO A 88 23.87 -4.27 -12.34
N GLY A 89 24.84 -3.49 -11.84
CA GLY A 89 24.62 -2.08 -11.48
C GLY A 89 23.74 -1.85 -10.24
N ARG A 90 23.25 -2.90 -9.57
CA ARG A 90 22.37 -2.84 -8.38
C ARG A 90 22.84 -1.88 -7.28
N SER A 91 24.15 -1.76 -7.05
CA SER A 91 24.72 -0.93 -5.98
C SER A 91 24.55 0.58 -6.24
N SER A 92 24.39 0.98 -7.50
CA SER A 92 24.18 2.37 -7.91
C SER A 92 22.70 2.72 -8.12
N MET A 93 21.81 1.73 -8.04
CA MET A 93 20.37 1.92 -8.27
C MET A 93 19.70 2.56 -7.04
N ASP A 94 18.82 3.52 -7.29
CA ASP A 94 17.89 4.01 -6.29
C ASP A 94 16.78 2.97 -6.02
N LYS A 95 15.91 3.23 -5.03
CA LYS A 95 14.84 2.29 -4.67
C LYS A 95 13.97 1.94 -5.89
N ALA A 96 13.60 2.96 -6.67
CA ALA A 96 12.74 2.80 -7.84
C ALA A 96 13.42 1.99 -8.96
N ALA A 97 14.72 2.21 -9.21
CA ALA A 97 15.49 1.45 -10.19
C ALA A 97 15.69 0.00 -9.74
N LEU A 98 15.89 -0.26 -8.44
CA LEU A 98 15.96 -1.63 -7.91
C LEU A 98 14.63 -2.37 -8.10
N VAL A 99 13.49 -1.74 -7.82
CA VAL A 99 12.15 -2.32 -8.07
C VAL A 99 11.97 -2.63 -9.55
N ARG A 100 12.29 -1.68 -10.45
CA ARG A 100 12.17 -1.89 -11.90
C ARG A 100 13.07 -3.03 -12.39
N ALA A 101 14.32 -3.08 -11.96
CA ALA A 101 15.26 -4.12 -12.36
C ALA A 101 14.82 -5.51 -11.87
N LEU A 102 14.32 -5.61 -10.64
CA LEU A 102 13.79 -6.87 -10.08
C LEU A 102 12.54 -7.39 -10.80
N ASN A 103 11.75 -6.52 -11.41
CA ASN A 103 10.58 -6.92 -12.19
C ASN A 103 10.91 -7.28 -13.64
N ALA A 104 12.09 -6.90 -14.14
CA ALA A 104 12.54 -7.14 -15.51
C ALA A 104 13.39 -8.43 -15.67
N HIS A 105 13.83 -9.02 -14.57
CA HIS A 105 14.66 -10.24 -14.48
C HIS A 105 13.93 -11.35 -13.72
#